data_AF-A0A0B7B5N6-F1
#
_entry.id   AF-A0A0B7B5N6-F1
#
_cell.length_a   1.000
_cell.length_b   1.000
_cell.length_c   1.000
_cell.angle_alpha   90.00
_cell.angle_beta   90.00
_cell.angle_gamma   90.00
#
_symmetry.space_group_name_H-M   'P 1'
#
loop_
_entity.id
_entity.type
_entity.pdbx_description
1 polymer ?
#
loop_
_entity_poly.entity_id
_entity_poly.type
_entity_poly.pdbx_seq_one_letter_code
_entity_poly.pdbx_strand_id
1 'polypeptide(L)'
;MDTNEPHNEDPEIIGTAFQTVIDVLQLYGWFILFVIIAVLYLGSKVRPWLDQLSQQRDINSYKKMDSGVAQSRLEAMERARLKMQAQLDEEAKRFAERQKAKEEEKRNQRLEDWERHCQGKGYRSKTKAPEERPTPALVKSKAKKPLKPEYNPLMGSDAGACYRPQRSGRSGGG
;
A
#
# COMPACT_ATOMS: atom_id res chain seq x y z
N MET A 1 84.19 2.58 37.01
CA MET A 1 82.93 3.05 37.62
C MET A 1 82.17 3.68 36.49
N ASP A 2 81.27 2.90 35.90
CA ASP A 2 80.60 3.26 34.65
C ASP A 2 79.25 3.86 35.00
N THR A 3 79.09 5.16 34.81
CA THR A 3 77.80 5.83 34.88
C THR A 3 77.13 5.75 33.51
N ASN A 4 76.35 4.70 33.29
CA ASN A 4 75.37 4.64 32.20
C ASN A 4 74.21 5.58 32.56
N GLU A 5 74.19 6.78 31.97
CA GLU A 5 72.93 7.52 31.82
C GLU A 5 72.21 7.01 30.56
N PRO A 6 70.94 6.60 30.64
CA PRO A 6 70.16 6.29 29.44
C PRO A 6 69.80 7.60 28.75
N HIS A 7 70.47 7.91 27.63
CA HIS A 7 70.05 8.96 26.72
C HIS A 7 68.72 8.53 26.09
N ASN A 8 67.66 9.28 26.36
CA ASN A 8 66.36 9.07 25.74
C ASN A 8 66.45 9.61 24.31
N GLU A 9 66.69 8.72 23.35
CA GLU A 9 66.72 9.06 21.93
C GLU A 9 65.31 9.49 21.51
N ASP A 10 65.10 10.80 21.36
CA ASP A 10 63.91 11.32 20.70
C ASP A 10 63.82 10.65 19.33
N PRO A 11 62.67 10.09 18.94
CA PRO A 11 62.57 9.37 17.68
C PRO A 11 62.81 10.35 16.53
N GLU A 12 64.01 10.32 15.95
CA GLU A 12 64.42 11.15 14.81
C GLU A 12 63.45 11.01 13.61
N ILE A 13 62.75 9.88 13.55
CA ILE A 13 61.67 9.61 12.61
C ILE A 13 60.53 10.62 12.75
N ILE A 14 60.17 11.02 13.98
CA ILE A 14 59.12 12.02 14.20
C ILE A 14 59.62 13.39 13.74
N GLY A 15 60.85 13.76 14.08
CA GLY A 15 61.43 15.04 13.66
C GLY A 15 61.53 15.19 12.14
N THR A 16 62.03 14.16 11.45
CA THR A 16 62.18 14.14 9.98
C THR A 16 60.85 14.05 9.24
N ALA A 17 59.88 13.29 9.77
CA ALA A 17 58.52 13.27 9.24
C ALA A 17 57.83 14.63 9.38
N PHE A 18 58.01 15.32 10.50
CA PHE A 18 57.48 16.68 10.68
C PHE A 18 58.15 17.68 9.73
N GLN A 19 59.48 17.61 9.56
CA GLN A 19 60.20 18.50 8.65
C GLN A 19 59.79 18.31 7.19
N THR A 20 59.67 17.06 6.72
CA THR A 20 59.19 16.77 5.37
C THR A 20 57.75 17.25 5.14
N VAL A 21 56.86 17.11 6.13
CA VAL A 21 55.51 17.68 6.05
C VAL A 21 55.57 19.22 5.99
N ILE A 22 56.43 19.87 6.76
CA ILE A 22 56.60 21.33 6.74
C ILE A 22 57.17 21.81 5.40
N ASP A 23 58.15 21.11 4.83
CA ASP A 23 58.71 21.46 3.51
C ASP A 23 57.66 21.33 2.41
N VAL A 24 56.86 20.26 2.43
CA VAL A 24 55.72 20.09 1.53
C VAL A 24 54.67 21.19 1.79
N LEU A 25 54.42 21.54 3.04
CA LEU A 25 53.49 22.63 3.39
C LEU A 25 54.01 24.00 2.95
N GLN A 26 55.32 24.24 2.95
CA GLN A 26 55.92 25.49 2.50
C GLN A 26 55.89 25.60 0.98
N LEU A 27 56.08 24.48 0.27
CA LEU A 27 56.00 24.43 -1.20
C LEU A 27 54.55 24.44 -1.72
N TYR A 28 53.62 23.82 -0.99
CA TYR A 28 52.22 23.60 -1.41
C TYR A 28 51.19 24.31 -0.53
N GLY A 29 51.59 25.17 0.41
CA GLY A 29 50.68 25.83 1.37
C GLY A 29 49.64 26.71 0.69
N TRP A 30 49.97 27.23 -0.49
CA TRP A 30 49.03 27.97 -1.33
C TRP A 30 47.86 27.09 -1.80
N PHE A 31 48.07 25.81 -2.09
CA PHE A 31 46.97 24.90 -2.45
C PHE A 31 46.00 24.71 -1.28
N ILE A 32 46.48 24.65 -0.05
CA ILE A 32 45.62 24.54 1.14
C ILE A 32 44.76 25.81 1.26
N LEU A 33 45.34 26.98 1.01
CA LEU A 33 44.57 28.23 0.95
C LEU A 33 43.51 28.20 -0.17
N PHE A 34 43.84 27.73 -1.37
CA PHE A 34 42.84 27.58 -2.44
C PHE A 34 41.75 26.56 -2.10
N VAL A 35 42.09 25.46 -1.43
CA VAL A 35 41.11 24.47 -0.97
C VAL A 35 40.18 25.08 0.07
N ILE A 36 40.71 25.83 1.04
CA ILE A 36 39.91 26.54 2.05
C ILE A 36 38.98 27.55 1.37
N ILE A 37 39.52 28.38 0.47
CA ILE A 37 38.74 29.36 -0.29
C ILE A 37 37.66 28.67 -1.14
N ALA A 38 37.98 27.56 -1.80
CA ALA A 38 37.05 26.77 -2.59
C ALA A 38 35.95 26.16 -1.72
N VAL A 39 36.27 25.62 -0.54
CA VAL A 39 35.28 25.07 0.40
C VAL A 39 34.37 26.17 0.95
N LEU A 40 34.91 27.35 1.27
CA LEU A 40 34.10 28.49 1.72
C LEU A 40 33.18 29.00 0.59
N TYR A 41 33.68 29.07 -0.64
CA TYR A 41 32.90 29.45 -1.82
C TYR A 41 31.83 28.42 -2.18
N LEU A 42 32.16 27.12 -2.08
CA LEU A 42 31.21 26.04 -2.32
C LEU A 42 30.14 26.03 -1.21
N GLY A 43 30.54 26.24 0.03
CA GLY A 43 29.65 26.41 1.17
C GLY A 43 28.69 27.58 0.98
N SER A 44 29.15 28.74 0.52
CA SER A 44 28.28 29.91 0.30
C SER A 44 27.24 29.69 -0.80
N LYS A 45 27.55 28.86 -1.80
CA LYS A 45 26.62 28.50 -2.89
C LYS A 45 25.65 27.39 -2.52
N VAL A 46 26.10 26.40 -1.74
CA VAL A 46 25.32 25.20 -1.39
C VAL A 46 24.37 25.45 -0.20
N ARG A 47 24.76 26.31 0.76
CA ARG A 47 23.90 26.69 1.90
C ARG A 47 22.52 27.23 1.51
N PRO A 48 22.38 28.25 0.62
CA PRO A 48 21.06 28.75 0.26
C PRO A 48 20.20 27.71 -0.48
N TRP A 49 20.82 26.78 -1.21
CA TRP A 49 20.09 25.68 -1.86
C TRP A 49 19.59 24.65 -0.84
N LEU A 50 20.40 24.30 0.16
CA LEU A 50 19.99 23.44 1.26
C LEU A 50 18.91 24.12 2.13
N ASP A 51 19.01 25.42 2.36
CA ASP A 51 18.05 26.20 3.14
C ASP A 51 16.69 26.30 2.45
N GLN A 52 16.65 26.40 1.12
CA GLN A 52 15.39 26.31 0.35
C GLN A 52 14.75 24.92 0.49
N LEU A 53 15.57 23.86 0.52
CA LEU A 53 15.08 22.50 0.69
C LEU A 53 14.57 22.23 2.12
N SER A 54 15.20 22.82 3.14
CA SER A 54 14.75 22.73 4.54
C SER A 54 13.49 23.57 4.77
N GLN A 55 13.41 24.79 4.22
CA GLN A 55 12.22 25.66 4.34
C GLN A 55 10.95 24.99 3.81
N GLN A 56 11.03 24.19 2.74
CA GLN A 56 9.85 23.44 2.27
C GLN A 56 9.34 22.44 3.31
N ARG A 57 10.22 21.84 4.11
CA ARG A 57 9.83 20.91 5.18
C ARG A 57 9.16 21.66 6.34
N ASP A 58 9.64 22.85 6.65
CA ASP A 58 9.09 23.68 7.72
C ASP A 58 7.74 24.26 7.30
N ILE A 59 7.61 24.81 6.09
CA ILE A 59 6.33 25.29 5.54
C ILE A 59 5.28 24.18 5.54
N ASN A 60 5.66 22.95 5.19
CA ASN A 60 4.76 21.80 5.25
C ASN A 60 4.39 21.41 6.70
N SER A 61 5.27 21.63 7.67
CA SER A 61 4.99 21.42 9.09
C SER A 61 4.05 22.51 9.64
N TYR A 62 4.29 23.78 9.29
CA TYR A 62 3.41 24.90 9.63
C TYR A 62 2.01 24.75 9.02
N LYS A 63 1.91 24.36 7.74
CA LYS A 63 0.62 24.07 7.08
C LYS A 63 -0.17 22.93 7.73
N LYS A 64 0.51 21.98 8.40
CA LYS A 64 -0.17 20.92 9.16
C LYS A 64 -0.69 21.40 10.51
N MET A 65 -0.10 22.45 11.07
CA MET A 65 -0.53 23.07 12.33
C MET A 65 -1.61 24.15 12.13
N ASP A 66 -1.81 24.61 10.89
CA ASP A 66 -2.86 25.56 10.54
C ASP A 66 -4.25 24.91 10.67
N SER A 67 -5.12 25.51 11.48
CA SER A 67 -6.46 25.01 11.79
C SER A 67 -7.37 24.97 10.56
N GLY A 68 -7.14 25.87 9.59
CA GLY A 68 -7.88 25.90 8.32
C GLY A 68 -7.61 24.66 7.45
N VAL A 69 -6.36 24.15 7.45
CA VAL A 69 -6.00 22.94 6.70
C VAL A 69 -6.65 21.71 7.34
N ALA A 70 -6.72 21.64 8.68
CA ALA A 70 -7.41 20.57 9.38
C ALA A 70 -8.92 20.54 9.06
N GLN A 71 -9.58 21.71 9.06
CA GLN A 71 -11.00 21.83 8.69
C GLN A 71 -11.25 21.40 7.24
N SER A 72 -10.43 21.86 6.29
CA SER A 72 -10.57 21.47 4.88
C SER A 72 -10.45 19.96 4.67
N ARG A 73 -9.59 19.29 5.46
CA ARG A 73 -9.42 17.83 5.44
C ARG A 73 -10.63 17.12 6.01
N LEU A 74 -11.20 17.62 7.10
CA LEU A 74 -12.42 17.06 7.70
C LEU A 74 -13.60 17.21 6.73
N GLU A 75 -13.79 18.38 6.13
CA GLU A 75 -14.83 18.60 5.12
C GLU A 75 -14.66 17.67 3.91
N ALA A 76 -13.44 17.46 3.43
CA ALA A 76 -13.16 16.54 2.34
C ALA A 76 -13.53 15.09 2.70
N MET A 77 -13.23 14.67 3.94
CA MET A 77 -13.57 13.36 4.46
C MET A 77 -15.09 13.18 4.63
N GLU A 78 -15.78 14.19 5.15
CA GLU A 78 -17.24 14.20 5.30
C GLU A 78 -17.95 14.14 3.93
N ARG A 79 -17.49 14.95 2.96
CA ARG A 79 -18.00 14.88 1.57
C ARG A 79 -17.81 13.50 0.95
N ALA A 80 -16.67 12.85 1.19
CA ALA A 80 -16.43 11.50 0.71
C ALA A 80 -17.39 10.48 1.36
N ARG A 81 -17.65 10.63 2.66
CA ARG A 81 -18.58 9.77 3.40
C ARG A 81 -20.01 9.90 2.90
N LEU A 82 -20.47 11.13 2.67
CA LEU A 82 -21.81 11.41 2.14
C LEU A 82 -21.99 10.83 0.73
N LYS A 83 -20.98 10.98 -0.14
CA LYS A 83 -21.00 10.37 -1.48
C LYS A 83 -21.10 8.85 -1.42
N MET A 84 -20.36 8.21 -0.53
CA MET A 84 -20.40 6.76 -0.35
C MET A 84 -21.78 6.30 0.15
N GLN A 85 -22.36 7.00 1.12
CA GLN A 85 -23.70 6.68 1.64
C GLN A 85 -24.76 6.82 0.54
N ALA A 86 -24.71 7.90 -0.24
CA ALA A 86 -25.64 8.10 -1.35
C ALA A 86 -25.58 6.98 -2.41
N GLN A 87 -24.38 6.49 -2.72
CA GLN A 87 -24.21 5.36 -3.64
C GLN A 87 -24.80 4.06 -3.07
N LEU A 88 -24.55 3.77 -1.80
CA LEU A 88 -25.10 2.59 -1.14
C LEU A 88 -26.63 2.64 -1.07
N ASP A 89 -27.20 3.81 -0.78
CA ASP A 89 -28.65 4.01 -0.74
C ASP A 89 -29.28 3.83 -2.14
N GLU A 90 -28.60 4.29 -3.20
CA GLU A 90 -29.05 4.09 -4.56
C GLU A 90 -29.00 2.60 -4.96
N GLU A 91 -27.92 1.89 -4.63
CA GLU A 91 -27.80 0.46 -4.87
C GLU A 91 -28.85 -0.34 -4.09
N ALA A 92 -29.12 0.03 -2.84
CA ALA A 92 -30.15 -0.60 -2.01
C ALA A 92 -31.54 -0.42 -2.62
N LYS A 93 -31.88 0.79 -3.10
CA LYS A 93 -33.15 1.05 -3.80
C LYS A 93 -33.27 0.22 -5.08
N ARG A 94 -32.24 0.22 -5.93
CA ARG A 94 -32.20 -0.58 -7.16
C ARG A 94 -32.37 -2.08 -6.88
N PHE A 95 -31.74 -2.59 -5.81
CA PHE A 95 -31.90 -3.98 -5.41
C PHE A 95 -33.31 -4.28 -4.90
N ALA A 96 -33.88 -3.41 -4.09
CA ALA A 96 -35.25 -3.56 -3.59
C ALA A 96 -36.28 -3.55 -4.72
N GLU A 97 -36.13 -2.68 -5.72
CA GLU A 97 -36.97 -2.65 -6.93
C GLU A 97 -36.85 -3.95 -7.72
N ARG A 98 -35.63 -4.44 -7.95
CA ARG A 98 -35.40 -5.72 -8.63
C ARG A 98 -35.98 -6.90 -7.86
N GLN A 99 -35.96 -6.88 -6.53
CA GLN A 99 -36.58 -7.91 -5.71
C GLN A 99 -38.10 -7.91 -5.88
N LYS A 100 -38.74 -6.74 -5.79
CA LYS A 100 -40.19 -6.59 -6.00
C LYS A 100 -40.62 -7.06 -7.39
N ALA A 101 -39.89 -6.66 -8.44
CA ALA A 101 -40.17 -7.11 -9.80
C ALA A 101 -40.10 -8.64 -9.94
N LYS A 102 -39.08 -9.28 -9.35
CA LYS A 102 -38.97 -10.75 -9.34
C LYS A 102 -40.09 -11.43 -8.56
N GLU A 103 -40.56 -10.83 -7.48
CA GLU A 103 -41.69 -11.36 -6.71
C GLU A 103 -43.01 -11.26 -7.49
N GLU A 104 -43.24 -10.14 -8.18
CA GLU A 104 -44.38 -9.94 -9.06
C GLU A 104 -44.36 -10.89 -10.27
N GLU A 105 -43.20 -11.07 -10.92
CA GLU A 105 -43.02 -12.05 -11.99
C GLU A 105 -43.32 -13.47 -11.51
N LYS A 106 -42.81 -13.87 -10.34
CA LYS A 106 -43.13 -15.17 -9.75
C LYS A 106 -44.61 -15.31 -9.43
N ARG A 107 -45.27 -14.24 -8.97
CA ARG A 107 -46.70 -14.24 -8.71
C ARG A 107 -47.50 -14.41 -9.99
N ASN A 108 -47.11 -13.71 -11.06
CA ASN A 108 -47.73 -13.80 -12.37
C ASN A 108 -47.52 -15.18 -12.99
N GLN A 109 -46.31 -15.75 -12.90
CA GLN A 109 -46.02 -17.11 -13.35
C GLN A 109 -46.88 -18.15 -12.62
N ARG A 110 -47.04 -18.02 -11.30
CA ARG A 110 -47.92 -18.92 -10.52
C ARG A 110 -49.38 -18.82 -10.98
N LEU A 111 -49.84 -17.61 -11.30
CA LEU A 111 -51.20 -17.39 -11.78
C LEU A 111 -51.40 -17.98 -13.18
N GLU A 112 -50.46 -17.75 -14.08
CA GLU A 112 -50.46 -18.30 -15.44
C GLU A 112 -50.39 -19.83 -15.43
N ASP A 113 -49.52 -20.41 -14.60
CA ASP A 113 -49.41 -21.86 -14.42
C ASP A 113 -50.71 -22.46 -13.87
N TRP A 114 -51.36 -21.78 -12.92
CA TRP A 114 -52.66 -22.18 -12.38
C TRP A 114 -53.77 -22.11 -13.45
N GLU A 115 -53.87 -21.01 -14.18
CA GLU A 115 -54.86 -20.84 -15.25
C GLU A 115 -54.68 -21.89 -16.34
N ARG A 116 -53.44 -22.14 -16.73
CA ARG A 116 -53.07 -23.17 -17.70
C ARG A 116 -53.50 -24.56 -17.23
N HIS A 117 -53.36 -24.85 -15.93
CA HIS A 117 -53.81 -26.09 -15.33
C HIS A 117 -55.35 -26.22 -15.37
N CYS A 118 -56.09 -25.15 -15.03
CA CYS A 118 -57.55 -25.12 -15.12
C CYS A 118 -58.06 -25.32 -16.57
N GLN A 119 -57.35 -24.78 -17.56
CA GLN A 119 -57.68 -24.94 -18.99
C GLN A 119 -57.32 -26.33 -19.56
N GLY A 120 -56.81 -27.27 -18.74
CA GLY A 120 -56.43 -28.62 -19.17
C GLY A 120 -55.16 -28.68 -20.03
N LYS A 121 -54.44 -27.56 -20.19
CA LYS A 121 -53.15 -27.49 -20.90
C LYS A 121 -52.04 -27.96 -19.96
N GLY A 122 -52.05 -29.24 -19.57
CA GLY A 122 -51.14 -29.83 -18.59
C GLY A 122 -49.64 -29.53 -18.80
N TYR A 123 -48.85 -29.87 -17.78
CA TYR A 123 -47.41 -29.59 -17.67
C TYR A 123 -46.64 -30.10 -18.91
N ARG A 124 -46.42 -29.25 -19.93
CA ARG A 124 -45.42 -29.55 -20.97
C ARG A 124 -44.06 -29.19 -20.41
N SER A 125 -43.19 -30.19 -20.31
CA SER A 125 -41.80 -29.98 -19.90
C SER A 125 -41.14 -28.94 -20.81
N LYS A 126 -40.45 -27.95 -20.24
CA LYS A 126 -39.65 -26.97 -20.98
C LYS A 126 -38.33 -27.56 -21.51
N THR A 127 -38.23 -28.88 -21.68
CA THR A 127 -37.06 -29.61 -22.20
C THR A 127 -37.06 -29.75 -23.73
N LYS A 128 -37.68 -28.82 -24.49
CA LYS A 128 -37.58 -28.85 -25.95
C LYS A 128 -36.17 -28.44 -26.41
N ALA A 129 -35.40 -29.49 -26.73
CA ALA A 129 -34.28 -29.64 -27.66
C ALA A 129 -33.46 -28.39 -28.05
N PRO A 130 -32.15 -28.32 -27.73
CA PRO A 130 -31.25 -27.48 -28.51
C PRO A 130 -31.19 -28.04 -29.95
N GLU A 131 -31.58 -27.23 -30.93
CA GLU A 131 -31.33 -27.52 -32.35
C GLU A 131 -29.83 -27.72 -32.57
N GLU A 132 -29.48 -28.86 -33.16
CA GLU A 132 -28.12 -29.25 -33.52
C GLU A 132 -27.57 -28.29 -34.57
N ARG A 133 -26.69 -27.37 -34.15
CA ARG A 133 -25.72 -26.74 -35.06
C ARG A 133 -24.45 -27.60 -35.05
N PRO A 134 -23.90 -28.02 -36.21
CA PRO A 134 -22.66 -28.77 -36.23
C PRO A 134 -21.49 -27.80 -36.02
N THR A 135 -20.85 -27.84 -34.86
CA THR A 135 -19.56 -27.20 -34.62
C THR A 135 -18.53 -28.25 -34.20
N PRO A 136 -17.27 -28.15 -34.65
CA PRO A 136 -16.30 -29.23 -34.53
C PRO A 136 -15.79 -29.36 -33.10
N ALA A 137 -15.78 -30.60 -32.62
CA ALA A 137 -15.00 -31.17 -31.51
C ALA A 137 -14.43 -30.17 -30.47
N LEU A 138 -15.20 -29.89 -29.41
CA LEU A 138 -14.66 -29.29 -28.19
C LEU A 138 -14.36 -30.37 -27.16
N VAL A 139 -13.11 -30.32 -26.69
CA VAL A 139 -12.46 -31.25 -25.76
C VAL A 139 -13.27 -31.43 -24.48
N LYS A 140 -13.47 -32.70 -24.08
CA LYS A 140 -14.18 -33.14 -22.87
C LYS A 140 -13.51 -32.54 -21.63
N SER A 141 -14.14 -31.56 -20.99
CA SER A 141 -13.65 -31.00 -19.73
C SER A 141 -13.87 -32.00 -18.59
N LYS A 142 -12.82 -32.23 -17.79
CA LYS A 142 -12.88 -33.18 -16.66
C LYS A 142 -13.92 -32.74 -15.63
N ALA A 143 -14.69 -33.72 -15.14
CA ALA A 143 -15.69 -33.54 -14.10
C ALA A 143 -15.08 -32.82 -12.88
N LYS A 144 -15.63 -31.64 -12.55
CA LYS A 144 -15.29 -30.95 -11.29
C LYS A 144 -16.01 -31.67 -10.15
N LYS A 145 -15.25 -32.05 -9.13
CA LYS A 145 -15.76 -32.58 -7.86
C LYS A 145 -16.80 -31.59 -7.30
N PRO A 146 -17.95 -32.05 -6.75
CA PRO A 146 -18.94 -31.14 -6.21
C PRO A 146 -18.31 -30.29 -5.10
N LEU A 147 -18.53 -28.97 -5.15
CA LEU A 147 -18.18 -28.08 -4.05
C LEU A 147 -18.85 -28.62 -2.78
N LYS A 148 -18.06 -28.77 -1.71
CA LYS A 148 -18.59 -29.19 -0.41
C LYS A 148 -19.72 -28.22 0.00
N PRO A 149 -20.88 -28.74 0.47
CA PRO A 149 -22.05 -27.91 0.77
C PRO A 149 -21.84 -26.89 1.90
N GLU A 150 -20.76 -27.01 2.67
CA GLU A 150 -20.55 -26.28 3.93
C GLU A 150 -19.56 -25.10 3.83
N TYR A 151 -19.00 -24.78 2.66
CA TYR A 151 -18.10 -23.63 2.53
C TYR A 151 -18.74 -22.50 1.74
N ASN A 152 -19.51 -21.67 2.44
CA ASN A 152 -19.92 -20.36 1.95
C ASN A 152 -18.99 -19.28 2.54
N PRO A 153 -18.00 -18.76 1.77
CA PRO A 153 -17.04 -17.78 2.27
C PRO A 153 -17.68 -16.43 2.63
N LEU A 154 -18.96 -16.21 2.26
CA LEU A 154 -19.69 -15.01 2.59
C LEU A 154 -20.55 -15.14 3.86
N MET A 155 -21.04 -16.36 4.17
CA MET A 155 -21.96 -16.57 5.30
C MET A 155 -21.30 -17.22 6.53
N GLY A 156 -20.08 -17.76 6.40
CA GLY A 156 -19.40 -18.44 7.50
C GLY A 156 -20.11 -19.74 7.87
N SER A 157 -19.38 -20.86 7.84
CA SER A 157 -19.86 -22.04 8.54
C SER A 157 -19.80 -21.71 10.03
N ASP A 158 -20.95 -21.65 10.68
CA ASP A 158 -21.04 -21.68 12.13
C ASP A 158 -20.15 -22.83 12.64
N ALA A 159 -19.28 -22.51 13.59
CA ALA A 159 -18.26 -23.37 14.20
C ALA A 159 -17.01 -23.71 13.34
N GLY A 160 -15.98 -22.88 13.49
CA GLY A 160 -14.60 -23.38 13.56
C GLY A 160 -13.70 -23.15 12.35
N ALA A 161 -13.30 -21.90 12.11
CA ALA A 161 -11.97 -21.54 11.56
C ALA A 161 -11.82 -20.01 11.46
N CYS A 162 -11.80 -19.30 12.59
CA CYS A 162 -11.24 -17.96 12.60
C CYS A 162 -9.73 -18.09 12.32
N TYR A 163 -9.26 -17.61 11.17
CA TYR A 163 -7.84 -17.40 10.95
C TYR A 163 -7.34 -16.37 11.97
N ARG A 164 -6.83 -16.85 13.11
CA ARG A 164 -6.10 -16.02 14.07
C ARG A 164 -4.62 -16.15 13.68
N PRO A 165 -3.98 -15.09 13.15
CA PRO A 165 -2.57 -15.17 12.83
C PRO A 165 -1.79 -15.57 14.09
N GLN A 166 -0.87 -16.51 13.93
CA GLN A 166 0.01 -16.98 14.99
C GLN A 166 0.73 -15.75 15.57
N ARG A 167 0.50 -15.46 16.86
CA ARG A 167 1.34 -14.48 17.58
C ARG A 167 2.76 -15.01 17.50
N SER A 168 3.60 -14.42 16.66
CA SER A 168 5.03 -14.69 16.67
C SER A 168 5.54 -14.31 18.05
N GLY A 169 5.73 -15.30 18.91
CA GLY A 169 6.40 -15.13 20.18
C GLY A 169 7.84 -14.72 19.90
N ARG A 170 8.13 -13.42 19.96
CA ARG A 170 9.46 -12.95 20.29
C ARG A 170 9.56 -13.07 21.81
N SER A 171 10.04 -14.24 22.24
CA SER A 171 10.95 -14.31 23.38
C SER A 171 12.05 -13.26 23.16
N GLY A 172 12.25 -12.35 24.11
CA GLY A 172 13.39 -11.43 24.07
C GLY A 172 13.14 -10.07 24.73
N GLY A 173 13.50 -9.97 26.01
CA GLY A 173 14.29 -8.85 26.50
C GLY A 173 13.66 -7.98 27.60
N GLY A 174 14.35 -7.96 28.75
CA GLY A 174 14.50 -6.79 29.63
C GLY A 174 13.45 -6.61 30.71
#